data_AF-A0A2N5YUT5-F1
#
_entry.id   AF-A0A2N5YUT5-F1
#
_cell.length_a   1.000
_cell.length_b   1.000
_cell.length_c   1.000
_cell.angle_alpha   90.00
_cell.angle_beta   90.00
_cell.angle_gamma   90.00
#
_symmetry.space_group_name_H-M   'P 1'
#
loop_
_entity.id
_entity.type
_entity.pdbx_description
1 polymer ?
#
loop_
_entity_poly.entity_id
_entity_poly.type
_entity_poly.pdbx_seq_one_letter_code
_entity_poly.pdbx_strand_id
1 'polypeptide(L)'
;MEKIVILGSGNVAHHLATALLNSGFEISQIFGRNEISASKLANDINSKYVCKLSQLEQNADYYYFCMNDIANIEISKNINIKNQNAILIHTAGSQSINIFSGITKNFGAFYPFQTFTKVVKTDFSKVPICIEASNIETLENLKDIANKLQCKSYNIDEKGRETLHLCGVFAANFINHCVSISEELLKESKINPEIINPLLQQSFYKILTNGATKSQTGPALREDKPTIEKHLNLLKDKKQYSEVYKVLTESIIEWKKKN
;
A
#
# COMPACT_ATOMS: atom_id res chain seq x y z
N MET A 1 -5.47 25.48 13.56
CA MET A 1 -4.72 24.30 13.09
C MET A 1 -5.71 23.16 13.10
N GLU A 2 -5.86 22.47 11.97
CA GLU A 2 -6.85 21.39 11.83
C GLU A 2 -6.39 20.14 12.61
N LYS A 3 -7.31 19.51 13.33
CA LYS A 3 -7.06 18.36 14.21
C LYS A 3 -7.35 17.04 13.53
N ILE A 4 -6.42 16.11 13.65
CA ILE A 4 -6.49 14.78 13.04
C ILE A 4 -6.40 13.71 14.12
N VAL A 5 -7.31 12.75 14.06
CA VAL A 5 -7.24 11.48 14.77
C VAL A 5 -6.87 10.38 13.77
N ILE A 6 -5.86 9.57 14.10
CA ILE A 6 -5.45 8.44 13.27
C ILE A 6 -5.84 7.14 13.98
N LEU A 7 -6.70 6.35 13.35
CA LEU A 7 -7.11 5.04 13.81
C LEU A 7 -6.27 3.99 13.09
N GLY A 8 -5.29 3.43 13.79
CA GLY A 8 -4.33 2.46 13.28
C GLY A 8 -2.89 2.86 13.61
N SER A 9 -2.03 1.85 13.77
CA SER A 9 -0.60 2.00 14.06
C SER A 9 0.30 1.19 13.12
N GLY A 10 -0.23 0.88 11.92
CA GLY A 10 0.46 0.15 10.86
C GLY A 10 1.49 0.98 10.09
N ASN A 11 1.99 0.45 8.97
CA ASN A 11 2.99 1.13 8.15
C ASN A 11 2.43 2.41 7.51
N VAL A 12 1.23 2.33 6.91
CA VAL A 12 0.56 3.50 6.30
C VAL A 12 0.33 4.59 7.34
N ALA A 13 -0.22 4.24 8.51
CA ALA A 13 -0.46 5.18 9.61
C ALA A 13 0.82 5.91 10.02
N HIS A 14 1.94 5.21 10.15
CA HIS A 14 3.21 5.82 10.57
C HIS A 14 3.74 6.86 9.58
N HIS A 15 3.73 6.52 8.28
CA HIS A 15 4.18 7.44 7.23
C HIS A 15 3.22 8.62 7.04
N LEU A 16 1.91 8.35 7.02
CA LEU A 16 0.90 9.37 6.84
C LEU A 16 0.85 10.35 8.03
N ALA A 17 0.90 9.85 9.26
CA ALA A 17 0.93 10.70 10.46
C ALA A 17 2.09 11.69 10.45
N THR A 18 3.29 11.18 10.13
CA THR A 18 4.51 11.98 10.04
C THR A 18 4.40 13.03 8.93
N ALA A 19 3.88 12.65 7.77
CA ALA A 19 3.72 13.56 6.64
C ALA A 19 2.68 14.67 6.92
N LEU A 20 1.56 14.32 7.55
CA LEU A 20 0.53 15.28 7.98
C LEU A 20 1.08 16.25 9.03
N LEU A 21 1.78 15.75 10.05
CA LEU A 21 2.41 16.60 11.07
C LEU A 21 3.39 17.60 10.43
N ASN A 22 4.25 17.13 9.54
CA ASN A 22 5.22 17.98 8.83
C ASN A 22 4.56 19.01 7.91
N SER A 23 3.31 18.79 7.52
CA SER A 23 2.51 19.71 6.69
C SER A 23 1.68 20.69 7.51
N GLY A 24 1.88 20.73 8.83
CA GLY A 24 1.23 21.71 9.72
C GLY A 24 -0.13 21.27 10.27
N PHE A 25 -0.48 19.99 10.21
CA PHE A 25 -1.65 19.43 10.89
C PHE A 25 -1.35 19.04 12.34
N GLU A 26 -2.34 19.11 13.21
CA GLU A 26 -2.24 18.62 14.59
C GLU A 26 -2.68 17.16 14.63
N ILE A 27 -1.76 16.24 14.95
CA ILE A 27 -2.15 14.86 15.27
C ILE A 27 -2.52 14.80 16.74
N SER A 28 -3.80 14.87 17.05
CA SER A 28 -4.28 14.97 18.43
C SER A 28 -4.25 13.62 19.16
N GLN A 29 -4.47 12.53 18.41
CA GLN A 29 -4.56 11.20 18.99
C GLN A 29 -4.29 10.08 17.96
N ILE A 30 -3.58 9.04 18.41
CA ILE A 30 -3.44 7.76 17.73
C ILE A 30 -4.28 6.70 18.44
N PHE A 31 -5.21 6.07 17.75
CA PHE A 31 -5.92 4.89 18.25
C PHE A 31 -5.26 3.61 17.71
N GLY A 32 -5.02 2.64 18.58
CA GLY A 32 -4.57 1.31 18.14
C GLY A 32 -4.83 0.23 19.18
N ARG A 33 -5.29 -0.94 18.73
CA ARG A 33 -5.55 -2.10 19.62
C ARG A 33 -4.28 -2.65 20.27
N ASN A 34 -3.14 -2.53 19.58
CA ASN A 34 -1.85 -2.92 20.11
C ASN A 34 -1.18 -1.68 20.72
N GLU A 35 -1.07 -1.69 22.04
CA GLU A 35 -0.52 -0.57 22.80
C GLU A 35 0.94 -0.27 22.42
N ILE A 36 1.77 -1.29 22.23
CA ILE A 36 3.20 -1.12 21.90
C ILE A 36 3.35 -0.34 20.59
N SER A 37 2.61 -0.71 19.55
CA SER A 37 2.71 -0.03 18.26
C SER A 37 2.04 1.34 18.25
N ALA A 38 0.92 1.52 18.98
CA ALA A 38 0.23 2.81 19.10
C ALA A 38 1.06 3.84 19.89
N SER A 39 1.57 3.45 21.07
CA SER A 39 2.41 4.29 21.91
C SER A 39 3.71 4.68 21.21
N LYS A 40 4.36 3.75 20.49
CA LYS A 40 5.56 4.05 19.71
C LYS A 40 5.28 5.15 18.67
N LEU A 41 4.24 4.97 17.84
CA LEU A 41 3.88 5.96 16.83
C LEU A 41 3.55 7.32 17.47
N ALA A 42 2.77 7.31 18.55
CA ALA A 42 2.39 8.55 19.23
C ALA A 42 3.62 9.27 19.81
N ASN A 43 4.56 8.56 20.42
CA ASN A 43 5.82 9.13 20.91
C ASN A 43 6.68 9.70 19.77
N ASP A 44 6.77 9.01 18.63
CA ASP A 44 7.56 9.45 17.47
C ASP A 44 7.10 10.81 16.92
N ILE A 45 5.82 11.17 17.12
CA ILE A 45 5.19 12.40 16.61
C ILE A 45 4.69 13.34 17.71
N ASN A 46 5.03 13.07 18.98
CA ASN A 46 4.56 13.82 20.16
C ASN A 46 3.02 13.95 20.28
N SER A 47 2.29 12.88 19.93
CA SER A 47 0.83 12.77 20.06
C SER A 47 0.42 11.95 21.29
N LYS A 48 -0.86 12.00 21.67
CA LYS A 48 -1.47 11.05 22.62
C LYS A 48 -1.80 9.74 21.90
N TYR A 49 -1.90 8.63 22.65
CA TYR A 49 -2.48 7.38 22.16
C TYR A 49 -3.59 6.88 23.05
N VAL A 50 -4.51 6.08 22.48
CA VAL A 50 -5.54 5.34 23.21
C VAL A 50 -5.74 3.96 22.60
N CYS A 51 -6.12 3.00 23.44
CA CYS A 51 -6.40 1.62 23.02
C CYS A 51 -7.90 1.28 23.07
N LYS A 52 -8.73 2.15 23.64
CA LYS A 52 -10.18 1.96 23.80
C LYS A 52 -10.93 3.04 23.03
N LEU A 53 -11.93 2.62 22.26
CA LEU A 53 -12.73 3.53 21.44
C LEU A 53 -13.51 4.55 22.29
N SER A 54 -13.87 4.21 23.53
CA SER A 54 -14.52 5.12 24.47
C SER A 54 -13.66 6.33 24.88
N GLN A 55 -12.35 6.26 24.65
CA GLN A 55 -11.38 7.33 24.96
C GLN A 55 -10.99 8.13 23.71
N LEU A 56 -11.60 7.83 22.56
CA LEU A 56 -11.30 8.50 21.31
C LEU A 56 -11.75 9.97 21.37
N GLU A 57 -10.94 10.88 20.85
CA GLU A 57 -11.30 12.28 20.65
C GLU A 57 -12.49 12.37 19.68
N GLN A 58 -13.55 13.08 20.09
CA GLN A 58 -14.84 13.10 19.40
C GLN A 58 -15.07 14.41 18.59
N ASN A 59 -14.20 15.41 18.76
CA ASN A 59 -14.31 16.73 18.11
C ASN A 59 -13.13 17.06 17.18
N ALA A 60 -12.51 16.06 16.54
CA ALA A 60 -11.49 16.32 15.53
C ALA A 60 -12.11 16.75 14.19
N ASP A 61 -11.31 17.34 13.32
CA ASP A 61 -11.74 17.74 11.97
C ASP A 61 -11.63 16.56 10.99
N TYR A 62 -10.63 15.70 11.17
CA TYR A 62 -10.39 14.53 10.32
C TYR A 62 -10.15 13.26 11.14
N TYR A 63 -10.70 12.15 10.65
CA TYR A 63 -10.51 10.81 11.20
C TYR A 63 -9.97 9.88 10.12
N TYR A 64 -8.69 9.51 10.22
CA TYR A 64 -8.04 8.61 9.27
C TYR A 64 -8.05 7.16 9.76
N PHE A 65 -8.79 6.32 9.07
CA PHE A 65 -8.88 4.88 9.25
C PHE A 65 -7.76 4.20 8.44
N CYS A 66 -6.72 3.80 9.17
CA CYS A 66 -5.48 3.20 8.69
C CYS A 66 -5.32 1.76 9.21
N MET A 67 -6.42 1.02 9.26
CA MET A 67 -6.47 -0.39 9.68
C MET A 67 -6.90 -1.28 8.51
N ASN A 68 -6.97 -2.59 8.75
CA ASN A 68 -7.53 -3.52 7.78
C ASN A 68 -9.05 -3.33 7.63
N ASP A 69 -9.59 -3.83 6.51
CA ASP A 69 -10.98 -3.61 6.11
C ASP A 69 -11.99 -4.02 7.18
N ILE A 70 -11.76 -5.17 7.83
CA ILE A 70 -12.61 -5.71 8.90
C ILE A 70 -12.66 -4.74 10.08
N ALA A 71 -11.49 -4.28 10.54
CA ALA A 71 -11.39 -3.35 11.65
C ALA A 71 -11.99 -1.97 11.32
N ASN A 72 -11.84 -1.49 10.08
CA ASN A 72 -12.44 -0.23 9.66
C ASN A 72 -13.98 -0.29 9.76
N ILE A 73 -14.60 -1.39 9.30
CA ILE A 73 -16.06 -1.59 9.40
C ILE A 73 -16.51 -1.72 10.85
N GLU A 74 -15.77 -2.49 11.66
CA GLU A 74 -16.09 -2.68 13.08
C GLU A 74 -16.05 -1.35 13.83
N ILE A 75 -14.98 -0.57 13.64
CA ILE A 75 -14.81 0.71 14.33
C ILE A 75 -15.79 1.76 13.79
N SER A 76 -16.07 1.81 12.48
CA SER A 76 -17.03 2.78 11.93
C SER A 76 -18.43 2.59 12.50
N LYS A 77 -18.87 1.36 12.78
CA LYS A 77 -20.17 1.10 13.41
C LYS A 77 -20.27 1.53 14.87
N ASN A 78 -19.14 1.63 15.58
CA ASN A 78 -19.10 1.87 17.03
C ASN A 78 -18.52 3.23 17.41
N ILE A 79 -18.00 3.99 16.44
CA ILE A 79 -17.40 5.30 16.68
C ILE A 79 -18.48 6.33 16.97
N ASN A 80 -18.20 7.21 17.93
CA ASN A 80 -19.06 8.35 18.24
C ASN A 80 -18.31 9.64 17.92
N ILE A 81 -18.81 10.40 16.95
CA ILE A 81 -18.20 11.66 16.51
C ILE A 81 -19.20 12.78 16.80
N LYS A 82 -18.74 13.79 17.55
CA LYS A 82 -19.54 14.96 17.93
C LYS A 82 -19.46 16.05 16.88
N ASN A 83 -18.31 16.21 16.22
CA ASN A 83 -18.16 17.17 15.13
C ASN A 83 -18.87 16.66 13.87
N GLN A 84 -20.05 17.22 13.59
CA GLN A 84 -20.87 16.86 12.42
C GLN A 84 -20.25 17.24 11.07
N ASN A 85 -19.25 18.13 11.08
CA ASN A 85 -18.51 18.51 9.88
C ASN A 85 -17.23 17.69 9.68
N ALA A 86 -16.90 16.80 10.62
CA ALA A 86 -15.70 15.98 10.52
C ALA A 86 -15.70 15.12 9.25
N ILE A 87 -14.52 14.97 8.67
CA ILE A 87 -14.31 14.14 7.48
C ILE A 87 -13.73 12.79 7.90
N LEU A 88 -14.44 11.72 7.55
CA LEU A 88 -14.02 10.35 7.82
C LEU A 88 -13.37 9.76 6.57
N ILE A 89 -12.15 9.27 6.74
CA ILE A 89 -11.29 8.92 5.61
C ILE A 89 -10.71 7.54 5.87
N HIS A 90 -10.80 6.60 4.93
CA HIS A 90 -10.00 5.38 4.99
C HIS A 90 -8.83 5.42 4.00
N THR A 91 -7.82 4.60 4.27
CA THR A 91 -6.61 4.48 3.42
C THR A 91 -6.52 3.14 2.69
N ALA A 92 -7.58 2.32 2.75
CA ALA A 92 -7.63 1.03 2.07
C ALA A 92 -7.82 1.14 0.54
N GLY A 93 -7.19 0.22 -0.19
CA GLY A 93 -7.24 0.18 -1.67
C GLY A 93 -8.50 -0.48 -2.25
N SER A 94 -9.25 -1.27 -1.48
CA SER A 94 -10.41 -2.03 -1.96
C SER A 94 -11.67 -1.81 -1.12
N GLN A 95 -11.64 -0.86 -0.18
CA GLN A 95 -12.78 -0.62 0.69
C GLN A 95 -13.68 0.48 0.11
N SER A 96 -14.99 0.26 0.24
CA SER A 96 -16.00 1.26 -0.08
C SER A 96 -15.98 2.41 0.93
N ILE A 97 -16.12 3.64 0.44
CA ILE A 97 -16.30 4.83 1.30
C ILE A 97 -17.62 4.78 2.08
N ASN A 98 -18.58 3.97 1.63
CA ASN A 98 -19.91 3.83 2.24
C ASN A 98 -19.90 3.19 3.63
N ILE A 99 -18.75 2.69 4.12
CA ILE A 99 -18.60 2.26 5.52
C ILE A 99 -18.87 3.37 6.53
N PHE A 100 -18.84 4.63 6.07
CA PHE A 100 -19.10 5.83 6.86
C PHE A 100 -20.51 6.43 6.64
N SER A 101 -21.31 5.81 5.76
CA SER A 101 -22.66 6.28 5.47
C SER A 101 -23.53 6.25 6.74
N GLY A 102 -24.24 7.34 6.99
CA GLY A 102 -25.06 7.53 8.19
C GLY A 102 -24.29 8.03 9.43
N ILE A 103 -22.96 8.12 9.40
CA ILE A 103 -22.15 8.71 10.49
C ILE A 103 -21.96 10.21 10.27
N THR A 104 -21.60 10.60 9.05
CA THR A 104 -21.40 11.99 8.62
C THR A 104 -21.79 12.12 7.15
N LYS A 105 -22.01 13.35 6.67
CA LYS A 105 -22.16 13.64 5.24
C LYS A 105 -20.82 13.73 4.50
N ASN A 106 -19.72 13.92 5.24
CA ASN A 106 -18.38 14.18 4.70
C ASN A 106 -17.48 12.96 4.91
N PHE A 107 -17.29 12.14 3.89
CA PHE A 107 -16.44 10.96 4.00
C PHE A 107 -15.80 10.59 2.67
N GLY A 108 -14.73 9.80 2.72
CA GLY A 108 -14.01 9.43 1.52
C GLY A 108 -12.88 8.43 1.72
N ALA A 109 -12.12 8.23 0.65
CA ALA A 109 -10.89 7.46 0.62
C ALA A 109 -9.73 8.42 0.34
N PHE A 110 -8.62 8.21 1.04
CA PHE A 110 -7.34 8.86 0.79
C PHE A 110 -6.29 7.76 0.75
N TYR A 111 -6.18 7.10 -0.39
CA TYR A 111 -5.35 5.91 -0.56
C TYR A 111 -3.96 6.26 -1.10
N PRO A 112 -2.92 6.27 -0.26
CA PRO A 112 -1.54 6.43 -0.72
C PRO A 112 -1.06 5.15 -1.41
N PHE A 113 -0.89 5.21 -2.73
CA PHE A 113 -0.48 4.04 -3.52
C PHE A 113 1.05 3.88 -3.52
N GLN A 114 1.57 3.21 -2.48
CA GLN A 114 2.99 2.91 -2.30
C GLN A 114 3.20 1.70 -1.37
N THR A 115 4.30 0.98 -1.53
CA THR A 115 4.73 -0.02 -0.55
C THR A 115 5.37 0.64 0.66
N PHE A 116 4.67 0.67 1.80
CA PHE A 116 5.19 1.23 3.04
C PHE A 116 5.82 0.17 3.94
N THR A 117 7.02 0.45 4.43
CA THR A 117 7.64 -0.27 5.56
C THR A 117 8.10 0.75 6.60
N LYS A 118 8.03 0.41 7.89
CA LYS A 118 8.40 1.37 8.96
C LYS A 118 9.88 1.76 8.97
N VAL A 119 10.76 0.90 8.44
CA VAL A 119 12.22 1.08 8.53
C VAL A 119 12.73 2.00 7.42
N VAL A 120 12.11 1.99 6.25
CA VAL A 120 12.54 2.79 5.10
C VAL A 120 11.78 4.10 5.12
N LYS A 121 12.52 5.22 5.19
CA LYS A 121 11.93 6.56 5.03
C LYS A 121 11.37 6.70 3.61
N THR A 122 10.13 7.12 3.52
CA THR A 122 9.47 7.41 2.24
C THR A 122 9.34 8.92 2.09
N ASP A 123 9.81 9.44 0.97
CA ASP A 123 9.50 10.81 0.54
C ASP A 123 8.03 10.86 0.13
N PHE A 124 7.17 11.29 1.07
CA PHE A 124 5.72 11.23 0.91
C PHE A 124 5.24 12.12 -0.25
N SER A 125 5.97 13.19 -0.60
CA SER A 125 5.64 14.07 -1.73
C SER A 125 5.59 13.34 -3.08
N LYS A 126 6.32 12.22 -3.20
CA LYS A 126 6.35 11.40 -4.42
C LYS A 126 5.26 10.33 -4.44
N VAL A 127 4.50 10.16 -3.36
CA VAL A 127 3.47 9.13 -3.27
C VAL A 127 2.21 9.61 -4.00
N PRO A 128 1.71 8.87 -5.00
CA PRO A 128 0.42 9.16 -5.61
C PRO A 128 -0.71 8.87 -4.63
N ILE A 129 -1.63 9.82 -4.47
CA ILE A 129 -2.81 9.67 -3.61
C ILE A 129 -4.05 9.47 -4.47
N CYS A 130 -4.73 8.35 -4.28
CA CYS A 130 -6.02 8.09 -4.92
C CYS A 130 -7.11 8.56 -3.96
N ILE A 131 -7.95 9.50 -4.42
CA ILE A 131 -9.01 10.10 -3.62
C ILE A 131 -10.39 9.75 -4.19
N GLU A 132 -11.33 9.52 -3.29
CA GLU A 132 -12.77 9.40 -3.58
C GLU A 132 -13.50 10.07 -2.42
N ALA A 133 -14.65 10.69 -2.69
CA ALA A 133 -15.39 11.44 -1.68
C ALA A 133 -16.90 11.32 -1.88
N SER A 134 -17.65 11.46 -0.79
CA SER A 134 -19.11 11.44 -0.76
C SER A 134 -19.76 12.63 -1.46
N ASN A 135 -19.05 13.76 -1.55
CA ASN A 135 -19.53 15.00 -2.15
C ASN A 135 -18.35 15.87 -2.65
N ILE A 136 -18.67 16.90 -3.44
CA ILE A 136 -17.67 17.78 -4.06
C ILE A 136 -16.84 18.57 -3.04
N GLU A 137 -17.46 19.03 -1.95
CA GLU A 137 -16.78 19.79 -0.88
C GLU A 137 -15.72 18.91 -0.20
N THR A 138 -16.06 17.66 0.10
CA THR A 138 -15.14 16.67 0.66
C THR A 138 -14.03 16.35 -0.34
N LEU A 139 -14.34 16.22 -1.63
CA LEU A 139 -13.32 15.97 -2.66
C LEU A 139 -12.27 17.09 -2.73
N GLU A 140 -12.71 18.36 -2.71
CA GLU A 140 -11.79 19.50 -2.72
C GLU A 140 -10.95 19.55 -1.43
N ASN A 141 -11.55 19.28 -0.27
CA ASN A 141 -10.77 19.15 0.98
C ASN A 141 -9.70 18.06 0.89
N LEU A 142 -10.00 16.89 0.32
CA LEU A 142 -9.01 15.82 0.14
C LEU A 142 -7.89 16.23 -0.85
N LYS A 143 -8.22 16.98 -1.91
CA LYS A 143 -7.20 17.54 -2.81
C LYS A 143 -6.30 18.53 -2.10
N ASP A 144 -6.86 19.41 -1.27
CA ASP A 144 -6.10 20.40 -0.51
C ASP A 144 -5.14 19.73 0.49
N ILE A 145 -5.58 18.65 1.14
CA ILE A 145 -4.69 17.84 2.00
C ILE A 145 -3.56 17.23 1.17
N ALA A 146 -3.86 16.63 0.02
CA ALA A 146 -2.83 16.07 -0.86
C ALA A 146 -1.83 17.14 -1.34
N ASN A 147 -2.32 18.35 -1.66
CA ASN A 147 -1.50 19.49 -2.05
C ASN A 147 -0.59 19.97 -0.91
N LYS A 148 -1.09 20.05 0.32
CA LYS A 148 -0.27 20.37 1.52
C LYS A 148 0.84 19.33 1.74
N LEU A 149 0.56 18.06 1.44
CA LEU A 149 1.53 16.96 1.45
C LEU A 149 2.47 16.96 0.23
N GLN A 150 2.26 17.89 -0.73
CA GLN A 150 2.97 17.99 -2.01
C GLN A 150 2.82 16.74 -2.90
N CYS A 151 1.75 15.97 -2.68
CA CYS A 151 1.46 14.77 -3.44
C CYS A 151 0.62 15.08 -4.67
N LYS A 152 0.78 14.27 -5.72
CA LYS A 152 -0.19 14.23 -6.82
C LYS A 152 -1.41 13.44 -6.39
N SER A 153 -2.60 14.03 -6.53
CA SER A 153 -3.87 13.36 -6.26
C SER A 153 -4.57 12.94 -7.56
N TYR A 154 -5.30 11.82 -7.49
CA TYR A 154 -6.04 11.24 -8.60
C TYR A 154 -7.44 10.89 -8.11
N ASN A 155 -8.48 11.36 -8.82
CA ASN A 155 -9.85 10.99 -8.51
C ASN A 155 -10.12 9.56 -9.04
N ILE A 156 -10.21 8.58 -8.14
CA ILE A 156 -10.34 7.17 -8.48
C ILE A 156 -11.39 6.54 -7.56
N ASP A 157 -12.46 6.05 -8.16
CA ASP A 157 -13.56 5.37 -7.47
C ASP A 157 -13.12 4.03 -6.86
N GLU A 158 -14.02 3.42 -6.08
CA GLU A 158 -13.78 2.13 -5.44
C GLU A 158 -13.25 1.06 -6.42
N LYS A 159 -13.91 0.88 -7.56
CA LYS A 159 -13.52 -0.12 -8.58
C LYS A 159 -12.15 0.16 -9.18
N GLY A 160 -11.85 1.43 -9.43
CA GLY A 160 -10.54 1.87 -9.91
C GLY A 160 -9.45 1.61 -8.87
N ARG A 161 -9.72 1.86 -7.59
CA ARG A 161 -8.75 1.56 -6.52
C ARG A 161 -8.54 0.07 -6.34
N GLU A 162 -9.58 -0.76 -6.43
CA GLU A 162 -9.46 -2.23 -6.40
C GLU A 162 -8.53 -2.72 -7.50
N THR A 163 -8.75 -2.24 -8.72
CA THR A 163 -7.91 -2.56 -9.89
C THR A 163 -6.47 -2.11 -9.65
N LEU A 164 -6.28 -0.87 -9.17
CA LEU A 164 -4.96 -0.32 -8.90
C LEU A 164 -4.23 -1.09 -7.79
N HIS A 165 -4.94 -1.51 -6.74
CA HIS A 165 -4.38 -2.31 -5.66
C HIS A 165 -3.87 -3.65 -6.19
N LEU A 166 -4.66 -4.34 -7.01
CA LEU A 166 -4.24 -5.56 -7.69
C LEU A 166 -2.99 -5.31 -8.58
N CYS A 167 -2.96 -4.21 -9.33
CA CYS A 167 -1.78 -3.83 -10.10
C CYS A 167 -0.54 -3.66 -9.21
N GLY A 168 -0.67 -3.06 -8.03
CA GLY A 168 0.41 -2.94 -7.05
C GLY A 168 0.92 -4.28 -6.52
N VAL A 169 0.02 -5.26 -6.32
CA VAL A 169 0.41 -6.63 -5.92
C VAL A 169 1.31 -7.25 -6.99
N PHE A 170 0.94 -7.16 -8.27
CA PHE A 170 1.77 -7.63 -9.37
C PHE A 170 3.07 -6.84 -9.52
N ALA A 171 2.99 -5.51 -9.48
CA ALA A 171 4.13 -4.61 -9.75
C ALA A 171 5.15 -4.52 -8.61
N ALA A 172 4.81 -4.97 -7.40
CA ALA A 172 5.70 -4.89 -6.25
C ALA A 172 5.74 -6.20 -5.44
N ASN A 173 4.61 -6.69 -4.94
CA ASN A 173 4.63 -7.81 -3.98
C ASN A 173 5.10 -9.12 -4.62
N PHE A 174 4.58 -9.46 -5.80
CA PHE A 174 5.01 -10.68 -6.51
C PHE A 174 6.44 -10.57 -7.02
N ILE A 175 6.87 -9.40 -7.50
CA ILE A 175 8.28 -9.19 -7.89
C ILE A 175 9.20 -9.39 -6.69
N ASN A 176 8.89 -8.77 -5.54
CA ASN A 176 9.65 -8.95 -4.31
C ASN A 176 9.75 -10.43 -3.93
N HIS A 177 8.65 -11.19 -4.01
CA HIS A 177 8.68 -12.62 -3.72
C HIS A 177 9.56 -13.41 -4.71
N CYS A 178 9.53 -13.09 -6.01
CA CYS A 178 10.43 -13.71 -6.99
C CYS A 178 11.91 -13.42 -6.70
N VAL A 179 12.22 -12.21 -6.20
CA VAL A 179 13.56 -11.87 -5.71
C VAL A 179 13.91 -12.71 -4.48
N SER A 180 13.02 -12.82 -3.50
CA SER A 180 13.24 -13.65 -2.31
C SER A 180 13.51 -15.12 -2.64
N ILE A 181 12.76 -15.72 -3.58
CA ILE A 181 13.02 -17.09 -4.08
C ILE A 181 14.42 -17.18 -4.69
N SER A 182 14.82 -16.18 -5.49
CA SER A 182 16.14 -16.15 -6.12
C SER A 182 17.27 -16.08 -5.07
N GLU A 183 17.12 -15.22 -4.05
CA GLU A 183 18.08 -15.11 -2.95
C GLU A 183 18.21 -16.42 -2.15
N GLU A 184 17.10 -17.14 -1.92
CA GLU A 184 17.13 -18.42 -1.23
C GLU A 184 17.90 -19.49 -2.04
N LEU A 185 17.60 -19.62 -3.34
CA LEU A 185 18.29 -20.56 -4.23
C LEU A 185 19.81 -20.25 -4.33
N LEU A 186 20.17 -18.97 -4.33
CA LEU A 186 21.58 -18.54 -4.31
C LEU A 186 22.27 -18.92 -3.01
N LYS A 187 21.62 -18.69 -1.85
CA LYS A 187 22.15 -19.06 -0.53
C LYS A 187 22.38 -20.57 -0.41
N GLU A 188 21.42 -21.38 -0.85
CA GLU A 188 21.56 -22.84 -0.87
C GLU A 188 22.73 -23.31 -1.75
N SER A 189 22.96 -22.58 -2.85
CA SER A 189 24.08 -22.82 -3.76
C SER A 189 25.40 -22.19 -3.27
N LYS A 190 25.42 -21.60 -2.06
CA LYS A 190 26.56 -20.88 -1.47
C LYS A 190 27.08 -19.71 -2.33
N ILE A 191 26.18 -19.07 -3.07
CA ILE A 191 26.46 -17.88 -3.88
C ILE A 191 25.94 -16.65 -3.11
N ASN A 192 26.74 -15.57 -3.07
CA ASN A 192 26.30 -14.31 -2.45
C ASN A 192 25.07 -13.76 -3.21
N PRO A 193 23.91 -13.57 -2.55
CA PRO A 193 22.72 -13.03 -3.17
C PRO A 193 22.91 -11.68 -3.86
N GLU A 194 23.83 -10.83 -3.39
CA GLU A 194 24.08 -9.50 -3.97
C GLU A 194 24.51 -9.53 -5.44
N ILE A 195 24.93 -10.70 -5.95
CA ILE A 195 25.28 -10.89 -7.36
C ILE A 195 24.14 -10.51 -8.32
N ILE A 196 22.87 -10.58 -7.89
CA ILE A 196 21.71 -10.22 -8.73
C ILE A 196 21.36 -8.74 -8.66
N ASN A 197 21.96 -7.93 -7.78
CA ASN A 197 21.60 -6.52 -7.62
C ASN A 197 21.74 -5.72 -8.93
N PRO A 198 22.83 -5.84 -9.72
CA PRO A 198 22.94 -5.15 -11.01
C PRO A 198 21.85 -5.59 -12.01
N LEU A 199 21.46 -6.87 -11.99
CA LEU A 199 20.39 -7.39 -12.83
C LEU A 199 19.04 -6.77 -12.47
N LEU A 200 18.73 -6.63 -11.17
CA LEU A 200 17.49 -5.98 -10.71
C LEU A 200 17.44 -4.52 -11.15
N GLN A 201 18.51 -3.77 -10.91
CA GLN A 201 18.60 -2.35 -11.31
C GLN A 201 18.39 -2.17 -12.82
N GLN A 202 19.09 -2.97 -13.63
CA GLN A 202 18.95 -2.90 -15.09
C GLN A 202 17.55 -3.32 -15.56
N SER A 203 16.95 -4.32 -14.92
CA SER A 203 15.61 -4.80 -15.27
C SER A 203 14.56 -3.72 -15.01
N PHE A 204 14.57 -3.11 -13.82
CA PHE A 204 13.65 -2.02 -13.50
C PHE A 204 13.89 -0.78 -14.37
N TYR A 205 15.15 -0.44 -14.65
CA TYR A 205 15.47 0.66 -15.58
C TYR A 205 14.85 0.43 -16.96
N LYS A 206 15.01 -0.77 -17.55
CA LYS A 206 14.40 -1.12 -18.84
C LYS A 206 12.88 -1.07 -18.81
N ILE A 207 12.26 -1.61 -17.75
CA ILE A 207 10.80 -1.59 -17.60
C ILE A 207 10.27 -0.15 -17.58
N LEU A 208 10.90 0.73 -16.82
CA LEU A 208 10.48 2.13 -16.67
C LEU A 208 10.76 2.98 -17.92
N THR A 209 11.79 2.66 -18.70
CA THR A 209 12.17 3.43 -19.90
C THR A 209 11.52 2.92 -21.19
N ASN A 210 11.43 1.61 -21.37
CA ASN A 210 10.97 0.99 -22.62
C ASN A 210 9.59 0.32 -22.51
N GLY A 211 9.06 0.19 -21.29
CA GLY A 211 7.85 -0.58 -20.99
C GLY A 211 8.13 -2.07 -20.76
N ALA A 212 7.28 -2.72 -19.95
CA ALA A 212 7.42 -4.13 -19.57
C ALA A 212 7.35 -5.07 -20.78
N THR A 213 6.39 -4.86 -21.69
CA THR A 213 6.21 -5.63 -22.93
C THR A 213 7.50 -5.75 -23.75
N LYS A 214 8.16 -4.63 -24.04
CA LYS A 214 9.40 -4.60 -24.85
C LYS A 214 10.62 -5.11 -24.08
N SER A 215 10.53 -5.16 -22.76
CA SER A 215 11.62 -5.56 -21.89
C SER A 215 11.65 -7.07 -21.60
N GLN A 216 10.58 -7.80 -21.93
CA GLN A 216 10.47 -9.23 -21.72
C GLN A 216 11.56 -9.99 -22.50
N THR A 217 12.27 -10.89 -21.81
CA THR A 217 13.30 -11.77 -22.40
C THR A 217 13.26 -13.13 -21.70
N GLY A 218 14.24 -13.99 -21.94
CA GLY A 218 14.41 -15.26 -21.24
C GLY A 218 13.91 -16.51 -21.99
N PRO A 219 14.09 -17.71 -21.41
CA PRO A 219 13.79 -18.97 -22.07
C PRO A 219 12.29 -19.18 -22.34
N ALA A 220 11.40 -18.68 -21.49
CA ALA A 220 9.95 -18.74 -21.71
C ALA A 220 9.52 -18.02 -23.00
N LEU A 221 10.01 -16.79 -23.22
CA LEU A 221 9.69 -16.02 -24.43
C LEU A 221 10.19 -16.72 -25.71
N ARG A 222 11.35 -17.39 -25.63
CA ARG A 222 11.90 -18.16 -26.75
C ARG A 222 11.39 -19.60 -26.85
N GLU A 223 10.52 -20.01 -25.92
CA GLU A 223 10.04 -21.40 -25.79
C GLU A 223 11.19 -22.43 -25.76
N ASP A 224 12.27 -22.08 -25.07
CA ASP A 224 13.47 -22.91 -24.93
C ASP A 224 13.21 -24.06 -23.93
N LYS A 225 12.55 -25.11 -24.43
CA LYS A 225 12.16 -26.29 -23.65
C LYS A 225 13.34 -26.95 -22.93
N PRO A 226 14.52 -27.19 -23.55
CA PRO A 226 15.64 -27.80 -22.86
C PRO A 226 16.11 -27.00 -21.64
N THR A 227 16.15 -25.67 -21.74
CA THR A 227 16.51 -24.81 -20.60
C THR A 227 15.41 -24.83 -19.52
N ILE A 228 14.14 -24.77 -19.92
CA ILE A 228 13.00 -24.85 -19.00
C ILE A 228 13.01 -26.16 -18.21
N GLU A 229 13.27 -27.29 -18.86
CA GLU A 229 13.35 -28.61 -18.21
C GLU A 229 14.52 -28.68 -17.22
N LYS A 230 15.68 -28.11 -17.57
CA LYS A 230 16.82 -28.02 -16.64
C LYS A 230 16.47 -27.21 -15.40
N HIS A 231 15.81 -26.06 -15.55
CA HIS A 231 15.36 -25.26 -14.41
C HIS A 231 14.38 -26.02 -13.52
N LEU A 232 13.41 -26.73 -14.12
CA LEU A 232 12.47 -27.55 -13.35
C LEU A 232 13.15 -28.67 -12.58
N ASN A 233 14.21 -29.27 -13.13
CA ASN A 233 15.00 -30.27 -12.43
C ASN A 233 15.81 -29.68 -11.26
N LEU A 234 16.30 -28.44 -11.36
CA LEU A 234 16.91 -27.73 -10.22
C LEU A 234 15.90 -27.48 -9.09
N LEU A 235 14.60 -27.41 -9.41
CA LEU A 235 13.51 -27.18 -8.48
C LEU A 235 12.78 -28.47 -8.05
N LYS A 236 13.30 -29.66 -8.38
CA LYS A 236 12.59 -30.95 -8.19
C LYS A 236 12.17 -31.21 -6.73
N ASP A 237 13.00 -30.79 -5.77
CA ASP A 237 12.75 -30.97 -4.34
C ASP A 237 12.03 -29.75 -3.71
N LYS A 238 11.59 -28.80 -4.55
CA LYS A 238 10.99 -27.51 -4.15
C LYS A 238 9.66 -27.29 -4.87
N LYS A 239 8.67 -28.12 -4.50
CA LYS A 239 7.37 -28.17 -5.18
C LYS A 239 6.73 -26.78 -5.37
N GLN A 240 6.69 -25.95 -4.32
CA GLN A 240 6.08 -24.62 -4.40
C GLN A 240 6.79 -23.69 -5.40
N TYR A 241 8.12 -23.71 -5.44
CA TYR A 241 8.88 -22.87 -6.39
C TYR A 241 8.75 -23.38 -7.82
N SER A 242 8.70 -24.70 -7.99
CA SER A 242 8.41 -25.33 -9.28
C SER A 242 7.04 -24.89 -9.81
N GLU A 243 6.02 -24.85 -8.96
CA GLU A 243 4.67 -24.39 -9.34
C GLU A 243 4.66 -22.91 -9.76
N VAL A 244 5.27 -22.02 -8.98
CA VAL A 244 5.41 -20.61 -9.34
C VAL A 244 6.15 -20.45 -10.67
N TYR A 245 7.28 -21.15 -10.85
CA TYR A 245 8.06 -21.10 -12.07
C TYR A 245 7.24 -21.54 -13.30
N LYS A 246 6.46 -22.62 -13.18
CA LYS A 246 5.58 -23.11 -14.26
C LYS A 246 4.52 -22.08 -14.62
N VAL A 247 3.78 -21.58 -13.63
CA VAL A 247 2.71 -20.60 -13.86
C VAL A 247 3.25 -19.34 -14.55
N LEU A 248 4.39 -18.81 -14.10
CA LEU A 248 4.99 -17.64 -14.74
C LEU A 248 5.52 -17.94 -16.15
N THR A 249 6.12 -19.11 -16.36
CA THR A 249 6.62 -19.54 -17.68
C THR A 249 5.46 -19.69 -18.67
N GLU A 250 4.39 -20.38 -18.28
CA GLU A 250 3.18 -20.56 -19.08
C GLU A 250 2.50 -19.21 -19.36
N SER A 251 2.40 -18.35 -18.34
CA SER A 251 1.83 -17.01 -18.49
C SER A 251 2.60 -16.17 -19.53
N ILE A 252 3.93 -16.20 -19.52
CA ILE A 252 4.77 -15.49 -20.51
C ILE A 252 4.57 -16.06 -21.92
N ILE A 253 4.51 -17.38 -22.06
CA ILE A 253 4.30 -18.06 -23.35
C ILE A 253 2.92 -17.70 -23.92
N GLU A 254 1.86 -17.78 -23.11
CA GLU A 254 0.50 -17.43 -23.52
C GLU A 254 0.36 -15.93 -23.82
N TRP A 255 1.03 -15.07 -23.06
CA TRP A 255 1.06 -13.64 -23.33
C TRP A 255 1.70 -13.33 -24.69
N LYS A 256 2.81 -14.00 -25.04
CA LYS A 256 3.48 -13.87 -26.36
C LYS A 256 2.57 -14.33 -27.50
N LYS A 257 1.75 -15.36 -27.32
CA LYS A 257 0.81 -15.78 -28.38
C LYS A 257 -0.25 -14.72 -28.70
N LYS A 258 -0.53 -13.83 -27.76
CA LYS A 258 -1.56 -12.79 -27.86
C LYS A 258 -1.03 -11.42 -28.31
N ASN A 259 0.29 -11.22 -28.36
CA ASN A 259 0.94 -9.92 -28.63
C ASN A 259 2.06 -10.07 -29.66
#